data_AF-A0AAD9ID92-F1
#
_entry.id   AF-A0AAD9ID92-F1
#
_cell.length_a   1.000
_cell.length_b   1.000
_cell.length_c   1.000
_cell.angle_alpha   90.00
_cell.angle_beta   90.00
_cell.angle_gamma   90.00
#
_symmetry.space_group_name_H-M   'P 1'
#
loop_
_entity.id
_entity.type
_entity.pdbx_description
1 polymer ?
#
loop_
_entity_poly.entity_id
_entity_poly.type
_entity_poly.pdbx_seq_one_letter_code
_entity_poly.pdbx_strand_id
1 'polypeptide(L)'
;MLWRVVAALFYMVPWIDSISVGRFIYSRFRNLIFIYMMAGPLHKVYFSSQFAPLVIFFIIFLAVVKNTNLHHFVRFNAMQAVMLDILVMLVHILRTYIPPQVVWSPLKDWWDMITWVSCFSTILYCVFWTLR
;
A
#
# COMPACT_ATOMS: atom_id res chain seq x y z
N MET A 1 20.67 -6.78 -11.39
CA MET A 1 19.34 -6.56 -11.99
C MET A 1 18.23 -7.32 -11.23
N LEU A 2 18.35 -8.63 -11.03
CA LEU A 2 17.32 -9.45 -10.39
C LEU A 2 16.94 -8.99 -8.97
N TRP A 3 17.93 -8.62 -8.14
CA TRP A 3 17.69 -8.07 -6.79
C TRP A 3 16.84 -6.79 -6.76
N ARG A 4 16.89 -5.97 -7.81
CA ARG A 4 16.09 -4.74 -7.91
C ARG A 4 14.63 -5.03 -8.17
N VAL A 5 14.35 -5.98 -9.07
CA VAL A 5 12.99 -6.44 -9.34
C VAL A 5 12.39 -7.08 -8.08
N VAL A 6 13.14 -7.96 -7.41
CA VAL A 6 12.70 -8.57 -6.15
C VAL A 6 12.43 -7.51 -5.07
N ALA A 7 13.31 -6.51 -4.94
CA ALA A 7 13.09 -5.40 -4.02
C ALA A 7 11.82 -4.59 -4.37
N ALA A 8 11.59 -4.33 -5.66
CA ALA A 8 10.41 -3.61 -6.14
C ALA A 8 9.10 -4.36 -5.86
N LEU A 9 9.11 -5.70 -5.88
CA LEU A 9 7.93 -6.52 -5.60
C LEU A 9 7.38 -6.30 -4.19
N PHE A 10 8.20 -5.99 -3.19
CA PHE A 10 7.71 -5.74 -1.83
C PHE A 10 6.77 -4.53 -1.75
N TYR A 11 6.95 -3.54 -2.63
CA TYR A 11 6.05 -2.38 -2.69
C TYR A 11 4.66 -2.71 -3.28
N MET A 12 4.45 -3.92 -3.80
CA MET A 12 3.10 -4.36 -4.15
C MET A 12 2.19 -4.46 -2.93
N VAL A 13 2.75 -4.76 -1.75
CA VAL A 13 1.98 -4.89 -0.50
C VAL A 13 1.29 -3.58 -0.10
N PRO A 14 2.02 -2.46 0.15
CA PRO A 14 1.38 -1.18 0.45
C PRO A 14 0.52 -0.66 -0.70
N TRP A 15 0.84 -1.04 -1.95
CA TRP A 15 0.00 -0.70 -3.08
C TRP A 15 -1.38 -1.37 -3.00
N ILE A 16 -1.44 -2.67 -2.76
CA ILE A 16 -2.69 -3.42 -2.60
C ILE A 16 -3.53 -2.84 -1.46
N ASP A 17 -2.88 -2.48 -0.35
CA ASP A 17 -3.59 -1.89 0.79
C ASP A 17 -4.16 -0.50 0.43
N SER A 18 -3.35 0.35 -0.21
CA SER A 18 -3.72 1.74 -0.56
C SER A 18 -4.91 1.83 -1.53
N ILE A 19 -5.15 0.79 -2.32
CA ILE A 19 -6.27 0.73 -3.28
C ILE A 19 -7.63 0.86 -2.58
N SER A 20 -7.75 0.34 -1.36
CA SER A 20 -9.00 0.42 -0.62
C SER A 20 -9.34 1.86 -0.17
N VAL A 21 -8.33 2.74 -0.01
CA VAL A 21 -8.50 4.19 0.20
C VAL A 21 -8.97 4.87 -1.10
N GLY A 22 -8.47 4.42 -2.25
CA GLY A 22 -8.70 5.05 -3.56
C GLY A 22 -10.06 4.84 -4.20
N ARG A 23 -11.00 4.13 -3.57
CA ARG A 23 -12.30 3.78 -4.17
C ARG A 23 -13.04 4.99 -4.73
N PHE A 24 -13.00 6.12 -4.02
CA PHE A 24 -13.65 7.35 -4.47
C PHE A 24 -12.98 7.91 -5.74
N ILE A 25 -11.64 7.94 -5.80
CA ILE A 25 -10.90 8.37 -6.99
C ILE A 25 -11.22 7.51 -8.21
N TYR A 26 -11.27 6.19 -8.05
CA TYR A 26 -11.57 5.29 -9.17
C TYR A 26 -13.00 5.49 -9.71
N SER A 27 -13.94 5.83 -8.84
CA SER A 27 -15.31 6.17 -9.26
C SER A 27 -15.38 7.49 -10.05
N ARG A 28 -14.54 8.47 -9.69
CA ARG A 28 -14.52 9.79 -10.33
C ARG A 28 -13.70 9.82 -11.61
N PHE A 29 -12.55 9.15 -11.62
CA PHE A 29 -11.60 9.10 -12.72
C PHE A 29 -11.49 7.67 -13.25
N ARG A 30 -12.36 7.32 -14.21
CA ARG A 30 -12.43 5.98 -14.79
C ARG A 30 -11.10 5.51 -15.38
N ASN A 31 -10.26 6.41 -15.88
CA ASN A 31 -8.94 6.07 -16.43
C ASN A 31 -8.01 5.39 -15.41
N LEU A 32 -8.19 5.65 -14.11
CA LEU A 32 -7.36 5.06 -13.05
C LEU A 32 -7.80 3.63 -12.67
N ILE A 33 -8.88 3.12 -13.26
CA ILE A 33 -9.41 1.79 -12.96
C ILE A 33 -8.44 0.67 -13.36
N PHE A 34 -7.56 0.92 -14.34
CA PHE A 34 -6.52 -0.03 -14.73
C PHE A 34 -5.58 -0.34 -13.56
N ILE A 35 -5.23 0.66 -12.74
CA ILE A 35 -4.38 0.50 -11.55
C ILE A 35 -5.08 -0.41 -10.53
N TYR A 36 -6.39 -0.21 -10.33
CA TYR A 36 -7.22 -1.06 -9.47
C TYR A 36 -7.24 -2.51 -9.98
N MET A 37 -7.44 -2.72 -11.29
CA MET A 37 -7.54 -4.06 -11.87
C MET A 37 -6.25 -4.86 -11.75
N MET A 38 -5.08 -4.22 -11.91
CA MET A 38 -3.78 -4.91 -11.84
C MET A 38 -3.52 -5.55 -10.47
N ALA A 39 -3.93 -4.89 -9.39
CA ALA A 39 -3.78 -5.42 -8.02
C ALA A 39 -5.04 -6.16 -7.51
N GLY A 40 -6.15 -6.10 -8.26
CA GLY A 40 -7.41 -6.81 -7.98
C GLY A 40 -7.29 -8.30 -7.62
N PRO A 41 -6.48 -9.13 -8.32
CA PRO A 41 -6.37 -10.55 -7.95
C PRO A 41 -5.72 -10.75 -6.57
N LEU A 42 -4.75 -9.93 -6.21
CA LEU A 42 -4.05 -10.02 -4.91
C LEU A 42 -4.88 -9.42 -3.77
N HIS A 43 -5.78 -8.49 -4.07
CA HIS A 43 -6.68 -7.86 -3.11
C HIS A 43 -7.53 -8.88 -2.33
N LYS A 44 -8.02 -9.93 -2.99
CA LYS A 44 -8.84 -10.97 -2.33
C LYS A 44 -8.09 -11.74 -1.25
N VAL A 45 -6.79 -11.98 -1.47
CA VAL A 45 -5.93 -12.68 -0.50
C VAL A 45 -5.60 -11.74 0.66
N TYR A 46 -5.25 -10.48 0.33
CA TYR A 46 -4.85 -9.48 1.32
C TYR A 46 -5.95 -9.12 2.31
N PHE A 47 -7.19 -8.98 1.82
CA PHE A 47 -8.36 -8.64 2.63
C PHE A 47 -9.22 -9.86 2.99
N SER A 48 -8.64 -11.06 2.96
CA SER A 48 -9.35 -12.29 3.33
C SER A 48 -9.75 -12.34 4.82
N SER A 49 -8.98 -11.67 5.67
CA SER A 49 -9.24 -11.54 7.11
C SER A 49 -8.76 -10.17 7.59
N GLN A 50 -9.35 -9.66 8.67
CA GLN A 50 -8.91 -8.41 9.29
C GLN A 50 -7.45 -8.46 9.77
N PHE A 51 -6.95 -9.66 10.09
CA PHE A 51 -5.56 -9.87 10.53
C PHE A 51 -4.60 -10.24 9.39
N ALA A 52 -5.09 -10.45 8.16
CA ALA A 52 -4.23 -10.87 7.05
C ALA A 52 -3.12 -9.85 6.72
N PRO A 53 -3.37 -8.52 6.68
CA PRO A 53 -2.31 -7.51 6.52
C PRO A 53 -1.21 -7.62 7.59
N LEU A 54 -1.62 -7.80 8.85
CA LEU A 54 -0.70 -7.96 9.99
C LEU A 54 0.15 -9.24 9.87
N VAL A 55 -0.44 -10.35 9.43
CA VAL A 55 0.28 -11.60 9.20
C VAL A 55 1.29 -11.43 8.06
N ILE A 56 0.91 -10.78 6.97
CA ILE A 56 1.79 -10.50 5.82
C ILE A 56 2.97 -9.61 6.25
N PHE A 57 2.71 -8.59 7.07
CA PHE A 57 3.74 -7.78 7.71
C PHE A 57 4.76 -8.65 8.46
N PHE A 58 4.31 -9.53 9.35
CA PHE A 58 5.22 -10.39 10.13
C PHE A 58 6.01 -11.34 9.25
N ILE A 59 5.38 -11.91 8.22
CA ILE A 59 6.06 -12.79 7.26
C ILE A 59 7.20 -12.03 6.57
N ILE A 60 6.94 -10.84 6.01
CA ILE A 60 7.96 -10.06 5.31
C ILE A 60 9.06 -9.61 6.29
N PHE A 61 8.68 -9.15 7.47
CA PHE A 61 9.63 -8.67 8.46
C PHE A 61 10.56 -9.78 8.96
N LEU A 62 10.02 -10.95 9.33
CA LEU A 62 10.83 -12.05 9.84
C LEU A 62 11.62 -12.77 8.73
N ALA A 63 10.98 -13.04 7.59
CA ALA A 63 11.60 -13.82 6.52
C ALA A 63 12.60 -13.02 5.66
N VAL A 64 12.37 -11.71 5.50
CA VAL A 64 13.17 -10.87 4.61
C VAL A 64 14.02 -9.89 5.40
N VAL A 65 13.40 -9.04 6.21
CA VAL A 65 14.13 -7.94 6.88
C VAL A 65 15.17 -8.47 7.87
N LYS A 66 14.78 -9.44 8.70
CA LYS A 66 15.68 -10.05 9.69
C LYS A 66 16.65 -11.10 9.11
N ASN A 67 16.44 -11.53 7.88
CA ASN A 67 17.30 -12.54 7.26
C ASN A 67 18.61 -11.92 6.77
N THR A 68 19.71 -12.20 7.47
CA THR A 68 21.05 -11.67 7.16
C THR A 68 21.68 -12.28 5.91
N ASN A 69 21.17 -13.41 5.41
CA ASN A 69 21.66 -14.04 4.18
C ASN A 69 21.22 -13.26 2.92
N LEU A 70 20.18 -12.43 3.02
CA LEU A 70 19.71 -11.63 1.90
C LEU A 70 20.56 -10.37 1.71
N HIS A 71 20.70 -9.97 0.46
CA HIS A 71 21.45 -8.78 0.09
C HIS A 71 20.88 -7.52 0.78
N HIS A 72 21.77 -6.70 1.32
CA HIS A 72 21.41 -5.51 2.12
C HIS A 72 20.40 -4.60 1.40
N PHE A 73 20.57 -4.40 0.09
CA PHE A 73 19.64 -3.60 -0.73
C PHE A 73 18.19 -4.09 -0.69
N VAL A 74 17.97 -5.42 -0.74
CA VAL A 74 16.62 -6.00 -0.73
C VAL A 74 15.99 -5.80 0.63
N ARG A 75 16.77 -6.03 1.70
CA ARG A 75 16.32 -5.83 3.08
C ARG A 75 15.93 -4.39 3.37
N PHE A 76 16.72 -3.43 2.87
CA PHE A 76 16.43 -2.01 3.00
C PHE A 76 15.10 -1.63 2.33
N ASN A 77 14.91 -2.02 1.07
CA ASN A 77 13.66 -1.74 0.36
C ASN A 77 12.46 -2.48 0.97
N ALA A 78 12.65 -3.70 1.45
CA ALA A 78 11.61 -4.43 2.17
C ALA A 78 11.20 -3.71 3.47
N MET A 79 12.15 -3.15 4.23
CA MET A 79 11.84 -2.31 5.39
C MET A 79 11.04 -1.07 4.99
N GLN A 80 11.39 -0.39 3.91
CA GLN A 80 10.66 0.77 3.42
C GLN A 80 9.24 0.41 2.95
N ALA A 81 9.08 -0.69 2.22
CA ALA A 81 7.77 -1.16 1.77
C ALA A 81 6.84 -1.50 2.96
N VAL A 82 7.39 -2.17 3.97
CA VAL A 82 6.68 -2.48 5.21
C VAL A 82 6.31 -1.21 5.99
N MET A 83 7.19 -0.22 6.05
CA MET A 83 6.89 1.07 6.68
C MET A 83 5.73 1.79 5.98
N LEU A 84 5.72 1.78 4.64
CA LEU A 84 4.63 2.35 3.85
C LEU A 84 3.30 1.62 4.09
N ASP A 85 3.34 0.29 4.23
CA ASP A 85 2.15 -0.50 4.52
C ASP A 85 1.55 -0.13 5.89
N ILE A 86 2.40 0.05 6.91
CA ILE A 86 1.97 0.57 8.20
C ILE A 86 1.34 1.96 8.08
N LEU A 87 1.92 2.85 7.28
CA LEU A 87 1.36 4.20 7.09
C LEU A 87 -0.03 4.16 6.45
N VAL A 88 -0.24 3.30 5.45
CA VAL A 88 -1.56 3.12 4.81
C VAL A 88 -2.56 2.51 5.80
N MET A 89 -2.14 1.50 6.58
CA MET A 89 -2.97 0.93 7.64
C MET A 89 -3.39 1.99 8.68
N LEU A 90 -2.49 2.90 9.08
CA LEU A 90 -2.83 4.00 9.97
C LEU A 90 -3.87 4.95 9.37
N VAL A 91 -3.81 5.22 8.05
CA VAL A 91 -4.83 6.01 7.35
C VAL A 91 -6.20 5.30 7.41
N HIS A 92 -6.25 3.98 7.29
CA HIS A 92 -7.50 3.21 7.45
C HIS A 92 -8.08 3.29 8.85
N ILE A 93 -7.21 3.20 9.86
CA ILE A 93 -7.62 3.35 11.26
C ILE A 93 -8.21 4.75 11.45
N LEU A 94 -7.51 5.80 11.01
CA LEU A 94 -8.01 7.17 11.09
C LEU A 94 -9.37 7.33 10.38
N ARG A 95 -9.53 6.72 9.20
CA ARG A 95 -10.78 6.75 8.42
C ARG A 95 -11.94 6.10 9.16
N THR A 96 -11.69 5.08 9.97
CA THR A 96 -12.71 4.38 10.76
C THR A 96 -13.25 5.25 11.90
N TYR A 97 -12.44 6.15 12.44
CA TYR A 97 -12.82 7.05 13.53
C TYR A 97 -13.37 8.41 13.05
N ILE A 98 -13.62 8.59 11.75
CA ILE A 98 -14.20 9.84 11.22
C ILE A 98 -15.65 9.97 11.70
N PRO A 99 -16.05 11.13 12.26
CA PRO A 99 -17.41 11.33 12.76
C PRO A 99 -18.44 11.30 11.62
N PRO A 100 -19.67 10.77 11.85
CA PRO A 100 -20.68 10.59 10.80
C PRO A 100 -21.02 11.88 10.03
N GLN A 101 -21.00 13.04 10.69
CA GLN A 101 -21.27 14.34 10.08
C GLN A 101 -20.28 14.66 8.95
N VAL A 102 -19.02 14.24 9.10
CA VAL A 102 -17.97 14.46 8.11
C VAL A 102 -18.04 13.43 7.00
N VAL A 103 -18.46 12.19 7.29
CA VAL A 103 -18.58 11.10 6.31
C VAL A 103 -19.53 11.46 5.16
N TRP A 104 -20.64 12.14 5.44
CA TRP A 104 -21.62 12.58 4.42
C TRP A 104 -21.26 13.91 3.77
N SER A 105 -20.15 14.54 4.18
CA SER A 105 -19.72 15.82 3.66
C SER A 105 -18.69 15.64 2.53
N PRO A 106 -18.58 16.61 1.61
CA PRO A 106 -17.52 16.60 0.61
C PRO A 106 -16.10 16.55 1.21
N LEU A 107 -15.92 16.96 2.47
CA LEU A 107 -14.60 16.98 3.13
C LEU A 107 -13.99 15.58 3.23
N LYS A 108 -14.80 14.56 3.51
CA LYS A 108 -14.33 13.17 3.57
C LYS A 108 -13.87 12.67 2.20
N ASP A 109 -14.54 13.10 1.14
CA ASP A 109 -14.18 12.75 -0.23
C ASP A 109 -12.85 13.40 -0.65
N TRP A 110 -12.63 14.68 -0.31
CA TRP A 110 -11.35 15.35 -0.48
C TRP A 110 -10.22 14.68 0.32
N TRP A 111 -10.51 14.27 1.56
CA TRP A 111 -9.57 13.53 2.40
C TRP A 111 -9.15 12.20 1.75
N ASP A 112 -10.11 11.39 1.32
CA ASP A 112 -9.85 10.11 0.63
C ASP A 112 -9.01 10.35 -0.66
N MET A 113 -9.26 11.45 -1.38
CA MET A 113 -8.47 11.80 -2.56
C MET A 113 -7.02 12.16 -2.24
N ILE A 114 -6.81 13.06 -1.28
CA ILE A 114 -5.47 13.55 -0.91
C ILE A 114 -4.62 12.40 -0.36
N THR A 115 -5.20 11.59 0.53
CA THR A 115 -4.53 10.44 1.13
C THR A 115 -4.15 9.39 0.10
N TRP A 116 -5.05 9.07 -0.85
CA TRP A 116 -4.70 8.13 -1.91
C TRP A 116 -3.60 8.66 -2.82
N VAL A 117 -3.67 9.93 -3.25
CA VAL A 117 -2.65 10.54 -4.10
C VAL A 117 -1.29 10.55 -3.40
N SER A 118 -1.23 10.90 -2.11
CA SER A 118 0.03 10.93 -1.36
C SER A 118 0.63 9.54 -1.17
N CYS A 119 -0.17 8.55 -0.76
CA CYS A 119 0.28 7.17 -0.61
C CYS A 119 0.76 6.58 -1.94
N PHE A 120 -0.05 6.70 -3.00
CA PHE A 120 0.27 6.13 -4.29
C PHE A 120 1.49 6.80 -4.94
N SER A 121 1.61 8.13 -4.85
CA SER A 121 2.78 8.86 -5.35
C SER A 121 4.06 8.44 -4.63
N THR A 122 3.99 8.22 -3.31
CA THR A 122 5.15 7.78 -2.51
C THR A 122 5.58 6.36 -2.92
N ILE A 123 4.63 5.46 -3.12
CA ILE A 123 4.90 4.09 -3.60
C ILE A 123 5.55 4.12 -4.99
N LEU A 124 5.01 4.91 -5.92
CA LEU A 124 5.58 5.07 -7.26
C LEU A 124 7.00 5.63 -7.21
N TYR A 125 7.25 6.64 -6.36
CA TYR A 125 8.57 7.22 -6.17
C TYR A 125 9.57 6.18 -5.66
N CYS A 126 9.19 5.38 -4.65
CA CYS A 126 10.01 4.31 -4.13
C CYS A 126 10.33 3.26 -5.21
N VAL A 127 9.31 2.77 -5.92
CA VAL A 127 9.48 1.77 -6.99
C VAL A 127 10.40 2.29 -8.10
N PHE A 128 10.20 3.53 -8.54
CA PHE A 128 11.03 4.16 -9.57
C PHE A 128 12.50 4.24 -9.13
N TRP A 129 12.75 4.66 -7.89
CA TRP A 129 14.10 4.74 -7.34
C TRP A 129 14.76 3.37 -7.16
N THR A 130 13.99 2.34 -6.79
CA THR A 130 14.51 0.97 -6.64
C THR A 130 14.93 0.36 -7.99
N LEU A 131 14.25 0.70 -9.08
CA LEU A 131 14.50 0.14 -10.41
C LEU A 131 15.65 0.85 -11.16
N ARG A 132 15.81 2.16 -10.94
CA ARG A 132 16.91 2.97 -11.47
C ARG A 132 18.28 2.52 -10.95
#